data_AF-A0A943TYJ1-F1
#
_entry.id   AF-A0A943TYJ1-F1
#
_cell.length_a   1.000
_cell.length_b   1.000
_cell.length_c   1.000
_cell.angle_alpha   90.00
_cell.angle_beta   90.00
_cell.angle_gamma   90.00
#
_symmetry.space_group_name_H-M   'P 1'
#
loop_
_entity.id
_entity.type
_entity.pdbx_description
1 polymer ?
#
loop_
_entity_poly.entity_id
_entity_poly.type
_entity_poly.pdbx_seq_one_letter_code
_entity_poly.pdbx_strand_id
1 'polypeptide(L)'
;MDSTYWIKYSDYDIVKDERGMDCIKPAANAVPMCYDVAVKLGRNVAELMNIVLDDHDVMGRNMKFARRFGLLGLALEEDNYLTLPDVRADMSEAVFAATGRTGDNYAGVFSREYSEKAANISAWLDWLAVLYNRAQVTRNGRMVEEPFAALTLQTMLESACKKMLAEKTIKPCPVCGKVFYNADPAVETCSDECERVHENVKHLQWMKENFHSAPISGG
;
A
#
# COMPACT_ATOMS: atom_id res chain seq x y z
N MET A 1 17.43 -6.45 0.45
CA MET A 1 16.84 -5.67 -0.65
C MET A 1 17.58 -4.36 -0.65
N ASP A 2 18.14 -3.98 -1.79
CA ASP A 2 18.85 -2.72 -1.91
C ASP A 2 17.89 -1.55 -1.73
N SER A 3 18.39 -0.39 -1.29
CA SER A 3 17.56 0.80 -1.13
C SER A 3 16.91 1.19 -2.47
N THR A 4 15.59 1.36 -2.46
CA THR A 4 14.82 1.89 -3.58
C THR A 4 14.13 3.17 -3.13
N TYR A 5 14.64 4.30 -3.61
CA TYR A 5 14.12 5.61 -3.24
C TYR A 5 12.99 6.02 -4.18
N TRP A 6 11.89 6.49 -3.59
CA TRP A 6 10.77 7.09 -4.29
C TRP A 6 10.59 8.53 -3.80
N ILE A 7 10.16 9.43 -4.69
CA ILE A 7 9.77 10.78 -4.28
C ILE A 7 8.25 10.86 -4.34
N LYS A 8 7.69 11.30 -3.22
CA LYS A 8 6.31 11.76 -3.14
C LYS A 8 6.31 13.25 -2.84
N TYR A 9 5.15 13.87 -2.90
CA TYR A 9 4.98 15.27 -2.56
C TYR A 9 4.24 15.42 -1.23
N SER A 10 4.44 16.57 -0.59
CA SER A 10 3.79 16.88 0.69
C SER A 10 2.27 16.97 0.58
N ASP A 11 1.74 17.35 -0.59
CA ASP A 11 0.31 17.38 -0.88
C ASP A 11 0.02 17.23 -2.37
N TYR A 12 -1.25 16.93 -2.68
CA TYR A 12 -1.75 16.65 -4.02
C TYR A 12 -3.10 17.34 -4.24
N ASP A 13 -3.35 17.75 -5.49
CA ASP A 13 -4.61 18.31 -5.94
C ASP A 13 -5.26 17.43 -7.01
N ILE A 14 -6.59 17.53 -7.11
CA ILE A 14 -7.35 16.94 -8.20
C ILE A 14 -7.54 18.03 -9.27
N VAL A 15 -7.14 17.72 -10.49
CA VAL A 15 -7.32 18.59 -11.66
C VAL A 15 -8.01 17.83 -12.78
N LYS A 16 -8.56 18.56 -13.75
CA LYS A 16 -9.11 17.97 -14.97
C LYS A 16 -8.09 18.06 -16.10
N ASP A 17 -7.92 16.97 -16.85
CA ASP A 17 -7.16 16.98 -18.09
C ASP A 17 -7.95 17.65 -19.23
N GLU A 18 -7.34 17.76 -20.41
CA GLU A 18 -7.96 18.35 -21.61
C GLU A 18 -9.26 17.64 -22.04
N ARG A 19 -9.46 16.38 -21.61
CA ARG A 19 -10.64 15.56 -21.88
C ARG A 19 -11.66 15.61 -20.75
N GLY A 20 -11.42 16.41 -19.70
CA GLY A 20 -12.30 16.56 -18.54
C GLY A 20 -12.18 15.45 -17.50
N MET A 21 -11.21 14.55 -17.64
CA MET A 21 -10.97 13.43 -16.74
C MET A 21 -10.23 13.89 -15.48
N ASP A 22 -10.57 13.31 -14.33
CA ASP A 22 -9.92 13.65 -13.08
C ASP A 22 -8.52 13.01 -12.99
N CYS A 23 -7.54 13.87 -12.71
CA CYS A 23 -6.13 13.53 -12.54
C CYS A 23 -5.64 14.03 -11.19
N ILE A 24 -4.76 13.27 -10.55
CA ILE A 24 -4.09 13.64 -9.30
C ILE A 24 -2.69 14.12 -9.65
N LYS A 25 -2.32 15.32 -9.19
CA LYS A 25 -0.99 15.91 -9.38
C LYS A 25 -0.48 16.55 -8.10
N PRO A 26 0.85 16.74 -7.96
CA PRO A 26 1.38 17.54 -6.85
C PRO A 26 0.73 18.92 -6.78
N ALA A 27 0.36 19.35 -5.57
CA ALA A 27 -0.20 20.68 -5.37
C ALA A 27 0.84 21.76 -5.72
N ALA A 28 0.40 22.96 -6.07
CA ALA A 28 1.29 24.03 -6.56
C ALA A 28 2.46 24.36 -5.59
N ASN A 29 2.18 24.30 -4.28
CA ASN A 29 3.15 24.58 -3.21
C ASN A 29 3.72 23.30 -2.57
N ALA A 30 3.47 22.13 -3.15
CA ALA A 30 3.90 20.87 -2.55
C ALA A 30 5.42 20.69 -2.62
N VAL A 31 6.01 20.24 -1.51
CA VAL A 31 7.46 20.01 -1.39
C VAL A 31 7.77 18.55 -1.75
N PRO A 32 8.79 18.28 -2.58
CA PRO A 32 9.22 16.91 -2.84
C PRO A 32 9.80 16.29 -1.55
N MET A 33 9.43 15.05 -1.31
CA MET A 33 9.82 14.25 -0.14
C MET A 33 10.33 12.90 -0.64
N CYS A 34 11.63 12.67 -0.48
CA CYS A 34 12.21 11.36 -0.73
C CYS A 34 11.99 10.44 0.46
N TYR A 35 11.62 9.19 0.18
CA TYR A 35 11.63 8.15 1.18
C TYR A 35 12.04 6.81 0.56
N ASP A 36 12.71 5.98 1.36
CA ASP A 36 13.07 4.62 0.96
C ASP A 36 11.85 3.71 1.15
N VAL A 37 11.29 3.23 0.04
CA VAL A 37 10.09 2.39 0.06
C VAL A 37 10.42 0.99 0.55
N ALA A 38 11.65 0.52 0.29
CA ALA A 38 12.12 -0.82 0.62
C ALA A 38 12.36 -1.00 2.13
N VAL A 39 12.84 0.05 2.84
CA VAL A 39 13.17 -0.03 4.29
C VAL A 39 11.99 -0.47 5.17
N LYS A 40 10.75 -0.11 4.80
CA LYS A 40 9.54 -0.51 5.54
C LYS A 40 8.53 -1.22 4.64
N LEU A 41 9.00 -1.99 3.66
CA LEU A 41 8.16 -2.57 2.61
C LEU A 41 6.97 -3.37 3.17
N GLY A 42 7.19 -4.21 4.19
CA GLY A 42 6.12 -4.95 4.87
C GLY A 42 5.01 -4.05 5.42
N ARG A 43 5.40 -3.04 6.20
CA ARG A 43 4.46 -2.06 6.77
C ARG A 43 3.79 -1.21 5.69
N ASN A 44 4.51 -0.88 4.62
CA ASN A 44 3.99 -0.15 3.48
C ASN A 44 2.91 -0.96 2.74
N VAL A 45 3.14 -2.26 2.51
CA VAL A 45 2.12 -3.14 1.91
C VAL A 45 0.91 -3.32 2.81
N ALA A 46 1.09 -3.48 4.13
CA ALA A 46 -0.04 -3.56 5.05
C ALA A 46 -0.89 -2.27 5.04
N GLU A 47 -0.23 -1.11 5.05
CA GLU A 47 -0.90 0.19 4.93
C GLU A 47 -1.61 0.34 3.58
N LEU A 48 -0.98 -0.10 2.50
CA LEU A 48 -1.60 -0.14 1.17
C LEU A 48 -2.88 -0.99 1.20
N MET A 49 -2.86 -2.16 1.82
CA MET A 49 -4.05 -3.01 1.94
C MET A 49 -5.15 -2.34 2.77
N ASN A 50 -4.82 -1.62 3.84
CA ASN A 50 -5.81 -0.84 4.59
C ASN A 50 -6.47 0.26 3.74
N ILE A 51 -5.72 0.89 2.83
CA ILE A 51 -6.27 1.85 1.86
C ILE A 51 -7.11 1.12 0.81
N VAL A 52 -6.61 0.03 0.25
CA VAL A 52 -7.29 -0.77 -0.79
C VAL A 52 -8.68 -1.25 -0.34
N LEU A 53 -8.77 -1.69 0.92
CA LEU A 53 -9.99 -2.25 1.51
C LEU A 53 -10.96 -1.18 2.04
N ASP A 54 -10.60 0.12 1.99
CA ASP A 54 -11.49 1.23 2.34
C ASP A 54 -12.39 1.57 1.14
N ASP A 55 -13.63 1.08 1.15
CA ASP A 55 -14.57 1.17 0.02
C ASP A 55 -15.53 2.37 0.08
N HIS A 56 -15.35 3.28 1.04
CA HIS A 56 -16.32 4.33 1.32
C HIS A 56 -16.34 5.47 0.29
N ASP A 57 -15.17 5.88 -0.19
CA ASP A 57 -15.01 6.98 -1.15
C ASP A 57 -13.82 6.68 -2.07
N VAL A 58 -14.12 6.41 -3.34
CA VAL A 58 -13.11 6.06 -4.37
C VAL A 58 -12.07 7.17 -4.51
N MET A 59 -12.50 8.44 -4.56
CA MET A 59 -11.57 9.55 -4.75
C MET A 59 -10.77 9.81 -3.47
N GLY A 60 -11.43 9.77 -2.30
CA GLY A 60 -10.77 9.83 -1.00
C GLY A 60 -9.72 8.74 -0.83
N ARG A 61 -10.01 7.51 -1.27
CA ARG A 61 -9.07 6.38 -1.28
C ARG A 61 -7.86 6.66 -2.17
N ASN A 62 -8.07 7.15 -3.39
CA ASN A 62 -6.98 7.52 -4.29
C ASN A 62 -6.10 8.63 -3.71
N MET A 63 -6.70 9.64 -3.07
CA MET A 63 -5.97 10.72 -2.41
C MET A 63 -5.19 10.22 -1.18
N LYS A 64 -5.74 9.30 -0.39
CA LYS A 64 -5.01 8.64 0.71
C LYS A 64 -3.80 7.89 0.17
N PHE A 65 -3.95 7.15 -0.93
CA PHE A 65 -2.84 6.47 -1.59
C PHE A 65 -1.77 7.47 -2.04
N ALA A 66 -2.14 8.51 -2.79
CA ALA A 66 -1.21 9.51 -3.32
C ALA A 66 -0.43 10.22 -2.22
N ARG A 67 -1.10 10.65 -1.14
CA ARG A 67 -0.44 11.29 0.02
C ARG A 67 0.51 10.36 0.76
N ARG A 68 0.15 9.07 0.85
CA ARG A 68 0.93 8.08 1.59
C ARG A 68 2.17 7.64 0.84
N PHE A 69 2.03 7.33 -0.45
CA PHE A 69 3.07 6.66 -1.24
C PHE A 69 3.60 7.49 -2.41
N GLY A 70 2.79 8.40 -2.95
CA GLY A 70 3.06 9.11 -4.20
C GLY A 70 2.21 8.60 -5.35
N LEU A 71 2.56 8.97 -6.57
CA LEU A 71 1.88 8.54 -7.79
C LEU A 71 2.50 7.22 -8.30
N LEU A 72 1.77 6.44 -9.10
CA LEU A 72 2.17 5.10 -9.52
C LEU A 72 3.43 5.08 -10.40
N GLY A 73 3.65 6.13 -11.19
CA GLY A 73 4.81 6.20 -12.08
C GLY A 73 4.60 5.51 -13.42
N LEU A 74 3.35 5.38 -13.85
CA LEU A 74 2.95 4.70 -15.09
C LEU A 74 3.53 5.31 -16.37
N ALA A 75 4.01 6.55 -16.32
CA ALA A 75 4.66 7.19 -17.47
C ALA A 75 6.08 6.71 -17.74
N LEU A 76 6.65 5.88 -16.86
CA LEU A 76 7.95 5.25 -17.04
C LEU A 76 7.89 3.92 -17.79
N GLU A 77 6.69 3.39 -18.05
CA GLU A 77 6.53 2.26 -18.96
C GLU A 77 6.75 2.75 -20.41
N GLU A 78 7.51 2.00 -21.20
CA GLU A 78 8.13 2.39 -22.49
C GLU A 78 7.15 2.89 -23.59
N ASP A 79 5.84 2.94 -23.32
CA ASP A 79 4.81 3.42 -24.26
C ASP A 79 4.01 4.65 -23.77
N ASN A 80 4.27 5.19 -22.56
CA ASN A 80 3.54 6.35 -22.01
C ASN A 80 4.33 7.69 -22.06
N TYR A 81 5.35 7.79 -22.92
CA TYR A 81 6.19 8.98 -23.09
C TYR A 81 5.43 10.26 -23.50
N LEU A 82 4.18 10.15 -23.99
CA LEU A 82 3.33 11.28 -24.38
C LEU A 82 2.91 12.20 -23.21
N THR A 83 3.10 11.77 -21.96
CA THR A 83 2.74 12.54 -20.75
C THR A 83 3.94 12.99 -19.93
N LEU A 84 5.16 12.64 -20.37
CA LEU A 84 6.37 13.17 -19.76
C LEU A 84 6.64 14.54 -20.39
N PRO A 85 7.03 15.56 -19.61
CA PRO A 85 7.45 16.84 -20.16
C PRO A 85 8.57 16.64 -21.20
N ASP A 86 8.58 17.44 -22.27
CA ASP A 86 9.61 17.40 -23.34
C ASP A 86 11.03 17.53 -22.77
N VAL A 87 11.16 18.23 -21.65
CA VAL A 87 12.33 18.15 -20.80
C VAL A 87 12.15 16.89 -19.97
N ARG A 88 12.85 15.80 -20.29
CA ARG A 88 13.14 14.76 -19.29
C ARG A 88 13.61 15.52 -18.06
N ALA A 89 12.75 15.68 -17.05
CA ALA A 89 13.10 16.39 -15.83
C ALA A 89 14.44 15.80 -15.43
N ASP A 90 15.47 16.62 -15.24
CA ASP A 90 16.79 16.08 -14.89
C ASP A 90 16.61 15.34 -13.57
N MET A 91 16.42 14.03 -13.69
CA MET A 91 16.03 13.15 -12.60
C MET A 91 17.11 13.20 -11.53
N SER A 92 18.35 13.50 -11.94
CA SER A 92 19.53 13.67 -11.09
C SER A 92 19.46 14.96 -10.28
N GLU A 93 19.04 16.08 -10.88
CA GLU A 93 18.97 17.38 -10.22
C GLU A 93 17.79 17.48 -9.24
N ALA A 94 16.60 17.01 -9.63
CA ALA A 94 15.43 16.96 -8.74
C ALA A 94 15.65 16.03 -7.54
N VAL A 95 16.32 14.90 -7.77
CA VAL A 95 16.76 13.97 -6.73
C VAL A 95 17.79 14.61 -5.81
N PHE A 96 18.81 15.25 -6.38
CA PHE A 96 19.83 15.94 -5.59
C PHE A 96 19.22 17.06 -4.75
N ALA A 97 18.32 17.87 -5.32
CA ALA A 97 17.64 18.94 -4.61
C ALA A 97 16.76 18.43 -3.46
N ALA A 98 16.11 17.27 -3.61
CA ALA A 98 15.25 16.69 -2.58
C ALA A 98 16.00 15.91 -1.49
N THR A 99 17.18 15.36 -1.81
CA THR A 99 17.87 14.39 -0.93
C THR A 99 19.27 14.80 -0.49
N GLY A 100 19.90 15.75 -1.19
CA GLY A 100 21.33 16.05 -1.08
C GLY A 100 22.24 14.89 -1.50
N ARG A 101 21.71 13.85 -2.16
CA ARG A 101 22.43 12.63 -2.53
C ARG A 101 22.40 12.41 -4.03
N THR A 102 23.54 12.01 -4.58
CA THR A 102 23.67 11.49 -5.95
C THR A 102 23.74 9.96 -5.89
N GLY A 103 22.91 9.25 -6.68
CA GLY A 103 22.93 7.79 -6.75
C GLY A 103 21.97 7.25 -7.83
N ASP A 104 22.17 6.00 -8.23
CA ASP A 104 21.61 5.44 -9.47
C ASP A 104 20.23 4.76 -9.33
N ASN A 105 19.70 4.58 -8.10
CA ASN A 105 18.53 3.73 -7.84
C ASN A 105 17.29 4.53 -7.41
N TYR A 106 16.82 5.42 -8.27
CA TYR A 106 15.59 6.19 -8.06
C TYR A 106 14.50 5.71 -9.02
N ALA A 107 13.41 5.19 -8.48
CA ALA A 107 12.23 4.84 -9.26
C ALA A 107 11.33 6.10 -9.31
N GLY A 108 10.95 6.51 -10.52
CA GLY A 108 10.65 7.92 -10.81
C GLY A 108 9.18 8.34 -10.77
N VAL A 109 8.97 9.61 -10.41
CA VAL A 109 8.02 10.62 -10.91
C VAL A 109 8.37 11.89 -10.13
N PHE A 110 9.19 12.78 -10.71
CA PHE A 110 9.75 13.92 -9.98
C PHE A 110 9.26 15.27 -10.46
N SER A 111 8.58 15.35 -11.60
CA SER A 111 8.02 16.63 -12.02
C SER A 111 6.77 16.97 -11.23
N ARG A 112 6.67 18.22 -10.76
CA ARG A 112 5.42 18.79 -10.23
C ARG A 112 4.31 18.86 -11.28
N GLU A 113 4.69 18.80 -12.56
CA GLU A 113 3.76 18.82 -13.69
C GLU A 113 3.17 17.44 -13.98
N TYR A 114 3.80 16.38 -13.48
CA TYR A 114 3.29 15.04 -13.65
C TYR A 114 1.94 14.89 -12.94
N SER A 115 0.99 14.32 -13.67
CA SER A 115 -0.33 13.99 -13.17
C SER A 115 -0.67 12.57 -13.55
N GLU A 116 -1.41 11.89 -12.69
CA GLU A 116 -1.86 10.53 -12.92
C GLU A 116 -3.37 10.48 -12.93
N LYS A 117 -3.94 9.77 -13.91
CA LYS A 117 -5.40 9.62 -14.01
C LYS A 117 -5.91 8.90 -12.76
N ALA A 118 -6.88 9.51 -12.07
CA ALA A 118 -7.48 8.90 -10.89
C ALA A 118 -8.07 7.52 -11.19
N ALA A 119 -8.58 7.31 -12.41
CA ALA A 119 -9.07 6.01 -12.87
C ALA A 119 -8.00 4.91 -12.89
N ASN A 120 -6.74 5.24 -13.19
CA ASN A 120 -5.65 4.25 -13.20
C ASN A 120 -5.34 3.81 -11.76
N ILE A 121 -5.29 4.76 -10.82
CA ILE A 121 -5.12 4.46 -9.40
C ILE A 121 -6.29 3.60 -8.91
N SER A 122 -7.54 3.99 -9.19
CA SER A 122 -8.72 3.21 -8.79
C SER A 122 -8.67 1.79 -9.32
N ALA A 123 -8.43 1.62 -10.62
CA ALA A 123 -8.43 0.31 -11.26
C ALA A 123 -7.34 -0.61 -10.66
N TRP A 124 -6.16 -0.07 -10.39
CA TRP A 124 -5.09 -0.83 -9.76
C TRP A 124 -5.40 -1.21 -8.31
N LEU A 125 -5.95 -0.27 -7.52
CA LEU A 125 -6.38 -0.57 -6.14
C LEU A 125 -7.49 -1.62 -6.10
N ASP A 126 -8.46 -1.56 -7.02
CA ASP A 126 -9.53 -2.57 -7.12
C ASP A 126 -8.98 -3.95 -7.50
N TRP A 127 -8.01 -4.00 -8.41
CA TRP A 127 -7.31 -5.24 -8.75
C TRP A 127 -6.55 -5.81 -7.55
N LEU A 128 -5.88 -4.97 -6.75
CA LEU A 128 -5.24 -5.40 -5.51
C LEU A 128 -6.25 -5.96 -4.49
N ALA A 129 -7.44 -5.37 -4.39
CA ALA A 129 -8.51 -5.89 -3.53
C ALA A 129 -8.94 -7.30 -3.95
N VAL A 130 -9.12 -7.53 -5.25
CA VAL A 130 -9.43 -8.85 -5.80
C VAL A 130 -8.31 -9.85 -5.49
N LEU A 131 -7.05 -9.45 -5.68
CA LEU A 131 -5.89 -10.28 -5.38
C LEU A 131 -5.85 -10.67 -3.89
N TYR A 132 -6.02 -9.70 -2.99
CA TYR A 132 -6.06 -9.91 -1.55
C TYR A 132 -7.18 -10.89 -1.15
N ASN A 133 -8.41 -10.63 -1.61
CA ASN A 133 -9.56 -11.48 -1.31
C ASN A 133 -9.39 -12.91 -1.83
N ARG A 134 -8.82 -13.06 -3.04
CA ARG A 134 -8.50 -14.38 -3.60
C ARG A 134 -7.50 -15.12 -2.72
N ALA A 135 -6.44 -14.46 -2.25
CA ALA A 135 -5.45 -15.04 -1.37
C ALA A 135 -6.05 -15.49 -0.01
N GLN A 136 -7.04 -14.76 0.52
CA GLN A 136 -7.73 -15.16 1.76
C GLN A 136 -8.60 -16.43 1.56
N VAL A 137 -9.26 -16.56 0.41
CA VAL A 137 -10.14 -17.71 0.12
C VAL A 137 -9.35 -18.95 -0.29
N THR A 138 -8.29 -18.79 -1.08
CA THR A 138 -7.47 -19.91 -1.57
C THR A 138 -6.51 -20.42 -0.49
N ARG A 139 -7.00 -21.31 0.39
CA ARG A 139 -6.17 -21.98 1.41
C ARG A 139 -4.92 -22.69 0.86
N ASN A 140 -4.96 -23.09 -0.42
CA ASN A 140 -3.94 -23.92 -1.10
C ASN A 140 -3.49 -23.37 -2.47
N GLY A 141 -3.87 -22.15 -2.85
CA GLY A 141 -3.43 -21.56 -4.11
C GLY A 141 -1.98 -21.09 -3.97
N ARG A 142 -1.01 -21.85 -4.50
CA ARG A 142 0.36 -21.36 -4.65
C ARG A 142 0.31 -20.14 -5.57
N MET A 143 0.38 -18.95 -4.98
CA MET A 143 0.71 -17.76 -5.75
C MET A 143 2.10 -18.02 -6.34
N VAL A 144 2.21 -17.90 -7.66
CA VAL A 144 3.49 -18.09 -8.35
C VAL A 144 4.42 -16.97 -7.88
N GLU A 145 5.61 -17.33 -7.42
CA GLU A 145 6.66 -16.34 -7.17
C GLU A 145 7.06 -15.74 -8.51
N GLU A 146 6.74 -14.46 -8.69
CA GLU A 146 7.16 -13.67 -9.83
C GLU A 146 8.45 -12.89 -9.48
N PRO A 147 9.31 -12.60 -10.47
CA PRO A 147 10.48 -11.75 -10.25
C PRO A 147 10.04 -10.38 -9.71
N PHE A 148 10.79 -9.87 -8.73
CA PHE A 148 10.51 -8.58 -8.13
C PHE A 148 10.82 -7.46 -9.13
N ALA A 149 9.81 -6.67 -9.49
CA ALA A 149 9.95 -5.52 -10.37
C ALA A 149 9.87 -4.22 -9.56
N ALA A 150 10.76 -3.27 -9.81
CA ALA A 150 10.82 -2.00 -9.09
C ALA A 150 10.92 -0.77 -10.01
N LEU A 151 10.47 -0.92 -11.26
CA LEU A 151 10.56 0.15 -12.27
C LEU A 151 9.63 1.33 -11.93
N THR A 152 8.47 1.01 -11.38
CA THR A 152 7.43 1.96 -10.98
C THR A 152 7.01 1.69 -9.53
N LEU A 153 6.39 2.66 -8.85
CA LEU A 153 5.83 2.43 -7.52
C LEU A 153 4.76 1.34 -7.56
N GLN A 154 3.97 1.32 -8.63
CA GLN A 154 2.99 0.27 -8.89
C GLN A 154 3.62 -1.13 -8.87
N THR A 155 4.61 -1.36 -9.74
CA THR A 155 5.24 -2.68 -9.88
C THR A 155 5.95 -3.11 -8.60
N MET A 156 6.62 -2.18 -7.92
CA MET A 156 7.28 -2.45 -6.64
C MET A 156 6.30 -2.88 -5.55
N LEU A 157 5.23 -2.11 -5.35
CA LEU A 157 4.22 -2.43 -4.33
C LEU A 157 3.42 -3.69 -4.68
N GLU A 158 3.18 -3.92 -5.98
CA GLU A 158 2.53 -5.12 -6.48
C GLU A 158 3.38 -6.37 -6.25
N SER A 159 4.65 -6.38 -6.65
CA SER A 159 5.57 -7.50 -6.40
C SER A 159 5.71 -7.77 -4.91
N ALA A 160 5.78 -6.73 -4.08
CA ALA A 160 5.83 -6.85 -2.63
C ALA A 160 4.53 -7.46 -2.06
N CYS A 161 3.37 -7.00 -2.53
CA CYS A 161 2.06 -7.51 -2.12
C CYS A 161 1.92 -8.99 -2.47
N LYS A 162 2.24 -9.37 -3.72
CA LYS A 162 2.20 -10.76 -4.18
C LYS A 162 3.07 -11.66 -3.30
N LYS A 163 4.31 -11.25 -3.04
CA LYS A 163 5.24 -11.99 -2.18
C LYS A 163 4.68 -12.18 -0.77
N MET A 164 4.17 -11.11 -0.14
CA MET A 164 3.70 -11.18 1.25
C MET A 164 2.39 -11.96 1.40
N LEU A 165 1.52 -11.94 0.38
CA LEU A 165 0.35 -12.82 0.35
C LEU A 165 0.76 -14.29 0.24
N ALA A 166 1.74 -14.61 -0.61
CA ALA A 166 2.27 -15.97 -0.75
C ALA A 166 2.90 -16.48 0.55
N GLU A 167 3.68 -15.64 1.23
CA GLU A 167 4.34 -15.93 2.51
C GLU A 167 3.40 -15.84 3.72
N LYS A 168 2.16 -15.36 3.55
CA LYS A 168 1.19 -15.09 4.62
C LYS A 168 1.72 -14.13 5.70
N THR A 169 2.57 -13.19 5.29
CA THR A 169 3.17 -12.18 6.16
C THR A 169 2.33 -10.91 6.27
N ILE A 170 1.19 -10.82 5.59
CA ILE A 170 0.14 -9.83 5.84
C ILE A 170 -1.18 -10.53 6.16
N LYS A 171 -1.83 -10.12 7.24
CA LYS A 171 -3.11 -10.71 7.69
C LYS A 171 -4.00 -9.68 8.37
N PRO A 172 -5.33 -9.88 8.37
CA PRO A 172 -6.24 -8.99 9.10
C PRO A 172 -6.12 -9.24 10.61
N CYS A 173 -6.18 -8.17 11.39
CA CYS A 173 -6.23 -8.26 12.85
C CYS A 173 -7.58 -8.84 13.29
N PRO A 174 -7.62 -9.85 14.18
CA PRO A 174 -8.87 -10.47 14.64
C PRO A 174 -9.74 -9.53 15.48
N VAL A 175 -9.18 -8.41 15.98
CA VAL A 175 -9.90 -7.46 16.84
C VAL A 175 -10.44 -6.27 16.05
N CYS A 176 -9.58 -5.57 15.29
CA CYS A 176 -9.98 -4.34 14.59
C CYS A 176 -10.13 -4.50 13.07
N GLY A 177 -9.84 -5.67 12.51
CA GLY A 177 -9.94 -5.94 11.07
C GLY A 177 -8.82 -5.33 10.21
N LYS A 178 -8.01 -4.39 10.75
CA LYS A 178 -6.90 -3.78 10.02
C LYS A 178 -5.88 -4.81 9.56
N VAL A 179 -5.43 -4.69 8.32
CA VAL A 179 -4.34 -5.50 7.78
C VAL A 179 -3.03 -5.02 8.40
N PHE A 180 -2.24 -5.95 8.92
CA PHE A 180 -0.93 -5.66 9.49
C PHE A 180 0.13 -6.60 8.94
N TYR A 181 1.37 -6.10 8.93
CA TYR A 181 2.53 -6.88 8.55
C TYR A 181 3.02 -7.69 9.74
N ASN A 182 3.03 -9.01 9.55
CA ASN A 182 3.40 -10.00 10.54
C ASN A 182 4.81 -10.55 10.26
N ALA A 183 5.83 -9.91 10.83
CA ALA A 183 7.21 -10.38 10.73
C ALA A 183 7.47 -11.62 11.61
N ASP A 184 6.76 -11.74 12.73
CA ASP A 184 6.85 -12.85 13.67
C ASP A 184 5.54 -13.66 13.64
N PRO A 185 5.55 -14.94 13.24
CA PRO A 185 4.36 -15.80 13.25
C PRO A 185 3.60 -15.82 14.59
N ALA A 186 4.27 -15.57 15.72
CA ALA A 186 3.65 -15.53 17.04
C ALA A 186 2.73 -14.32 17.25
N VAL A 187 2.95 -13.22 16.53
CA VAL A 187 2.13 -12.00 16.65
C VAL A 187 0.80 -12.22 15.94
N GLU A 188 -0.30 -12.19 16.70
CA GLU A 188 -1.65 -12.42 16.17
C GLU A 188 -2.43 -11.13 15.90
N THR A 189 -1.99 -10.00 16.46
CA THR A 189 -2.73 -8.73 16.40
C THR A 189 -1.85 -7.57 15.93
N CYS A 190 -2.47 -6.46 15.54
CA CYS A 190 -1.75 -5.31 14.98
C CYS A 190 -1.12 -4.38 16.03
N SER A 191 -1.50 -4.50 17.31
CA SER A 191 -1.04 -3.63 18.40
C SER A 191 -1.27 -4.27 19.76
N ASP A 192 -0.51 -3.83 20.77
CA ASP A 192 -0.64 -4.27 22.17
C ASP A 192 -2.06 -4.05 22.73
N GLU A 193 -2.76 -3.02 22.26
CA GLU A 193 -4.16 -2.79 22.62
C GLU A 193 -5.07 -3.90 22.07
N CYS A 194 -4.90 -4.26 20.80
CA CYS A 194 -5.63 -5.38 20.21
C CYS A 194 -5.23 -6.71 20.85
N GLU A 195 -3.98 -6.89 21.25
CA GLU A 195 -3.50 -8.08 21.94
C GLU A 195 -4.24 -8.31 23.26
N ARG A 196 -4.33 -7.27 24.11
CA ARG A 196 -5.09 -7.34 25.37
C ARG A 196 -6.55 -7.72 25.16
N VAL A 197 -7.20 -7.12 24.15
CA VAL A 197 -8.59 -7.46 23.81
C VAL A 197 -8.70 -8.90 23.33
N HIS A 198 -7.75 -9.35 22.50
CA HIS A 198 -7.71 -10.70 21.95
C HIS A 198 -7.53 -11.76 23.05
N GLU A 199 -6.62 -11.54 24.00
CA GLU A 199 -6.42 -12.43 25.15
C GLU A 199 -7.67 -12.52 26.03
N ASN A 200 -8.35 -11.40 26.29
CA ASN A 200 -9.61 -11.38 27.04
C ASN A 200 -10.71 -12.18 26.31
N VAL A 201 -10.84 -12.02 25.00
CA VAL A 201 -11.81 -12.79 24.20
C VAL A 201 -11.49 -14.28 24.24
N LYS A 202 -10.23 -14.67 24.08
CA LYS A 202 -9.78 -16.07 24.19
C LYS A 202 -10.09 -16.64 25.57
N HIS A 203 -9.85 -15.88 26.64
CA HIS A 203 -10.15 -16.30 28.00
C HIS A 203 -11.66 -16.53 28.21
N LEU A 204 -12.51 -15.61 27.74
CA LEU A 204 -13.97 -15.75 27.82
C LEU A 204 -14.48 -16.95 27.02
N GLN A 205 -13.93 -17.20 25.83
CA GLN A 205 -14.27 -18.38 25.03
C GLN A 205 -13.89 -19.68 25.75
N TRP A 206 -12.67 -19.73 26.29
CA TRP A 206 -12.22 -20.87 27.10
C TRP A 206 -13.14 -21.09 28.31
N MET A 207 -13.55 -20.03 29.02
CA MET A 207 -14.51 -20.16 30.13
C MET A 207 -15.85 -20.74 29.67
N LYS A 208 -16.37 -20.28 28.52
CA LYS A 208 -17.65 -20.77 27.98
C LYS A 208 -17.60 -22.25 27.58
N GLU A 209 -16.48 -22.71 27.05
CA GLU A 209 -16.28 -24.10 26.61
C GLU A 209 -16.03 -25.06 27.79
N ASN A 210 -15.35 -24.58 28.84
CA ASN A 210 -14.96 -25.41 29.98
C ASN A 210 -15.91 -25.30 31.19
N PHE A 211 -16.70 -24.24 31.25
CA PHE A 211 -17.76 -24.06 32.25
C PHE A 211 -19.11 -23.99 31.56
N HIS A 212 -19.65 -25.16 31.18
CA HIS A 212 -21.09 -25.31 31.05
C HIS A 212 -21.67 -25.37 32.46
N SER A 213 -22.50 -24.39 32.81
CA SER A 213 -23.32 -24.43 34.02
C SER A 213 -24.01 -25.79 34.07
N ALA A 214 -23.64 -26.65 35.02
CA ALA A 214 -24.43 -27.82 35.33
C ALA A 214 -25.87 -27.34 35.55
N PRO A 215 -26.89 -28.02 34.97
CA PRO A 215 -28.26 -27.65 35.29
C PRO A 215 -28.39 -27.78 36.80
N ILE A 216 -28.74 -26.67 37.46
CA ILE A 216 -29.15 -26.71 38.86
C ILE A 216 -30.40 -27.57 38.86
N SER A 217 -30.24 -28.86 39.16
CA SER A 217 -31.35 -29.76 39.45
C SER A 217 -31.97 -29.27 40.76
N GLY A 218 -32.89 -28.32 40.65
CA GLY A 218 -33.75 -27.92 41.75
C GLY A 218 -34.57 -29.14 42.18
N GLY A 219 -34.32 -29.58 43.40
CA GLY A 219 -35.15 -30.54 44.13
C GLY A 219 -36.36 -29.89 44.78
#